data_AF-A0A246TAV9-F1
#
_entry.id   AF-A0A246TAV9-F1
#
_cell.length_a   1.000
_cell.length_b   1.000
_cell.length_c   1.000
_cell.angle_alpha   90.00
_cell.angle_beta   90.00
_cell.angle_gamma   90.00
#
_symmetry.space_group_name_H-M   'P 1'
#
loop_
_entity.id
_entity.type
_entity.pdbx_description
1 polymer ?
#
loop_
_entity_poly.entity_id
_entity_poly.type
_entity_poly.pdbx_seq_one_letter_code
_entity_poly.pdbx_strand_id
1 'polypeptide(L)'
;MQATSDRSTEAAFKPLLRFEMDMATFLSDWQHCDQLSTFMAQMISHNRADPIRHSNFFSFALNELLEVSFRGGSPQGSIDCTVYRRDAMERVRLSFTCPAEQREFYREAVSRTRQKDALARYLGAISMDQTPNREVVLLDLAINFDARLRLEEPAPASIALVVDLPLEGSIR
;
A
#
# COMPACT_ATOMS: atom_id res chain seq x y z
N MET A 1 -10.32 -25.69 -9.45
CA MET A 1 -11.34 -24.64 -9.70
C MET A 1 -10.99 -23.28 -9.07
N GLN A 2 -9.76 -23.06 -8.57
CA GLN A 2 -9.38 -21.83 -7.83
C GLN A 2 -8.74 -20.74 -8.70
N ALA A 3 -8.07 -21.12 -9.80
CA ALA A 3 -7.40 -20.16 -10.70
C ALA A 3 -8.36 -19.33 -11.58
N THR A 4 -9.59 -19.81 -11.79
CA THR A 4 -10.60 -19.12 -12.61
C THR A 4 -11.34 -18.03 -11.84
N SER A 5 -11.51 -18.18 -10.52
CA SER A 5 -12.18 -17.15 -9.69
C SER A 5 -11.27 -15.96 -9.36
N ASP A 6 -9.95 -16.18 -9.26
CA ASP A 6 -9.00 -15.12 -8.93
C ASP A 6 -8.83 -14.14 -10.11
N ARG A 7 -8.73 -14.67 -11.34
CA ARG A 7 -8.70 -13.85 -12.57
C ARG A 7 -9.96 -13.02 -12.79
N SER A 8 -11.16 -13.55 -12.51
CA SER A 8 -12.40 -12.78 -12.64
C SER A 8 -12.51 -11.68 -11.59
N THR A 9 -11.95 -11.94 -10.39
CA THR A 9 -11.89 -10.97 -9.28
C THR A 9 -10.91 -9.84 -9.61
N GLU A 10 -9.80 -10.15 -10.27
CA GLU A 10 -8.84 -9.18 -10.81
C GLU A 10 -9.40 -8.36 -11.98
N ALA A 11 -10.09 -8.99 -12.93
CA ALA A 11 -10.69 -8.32 -14.09
C ALA A 11 -11.78 -7.30 -13.73
N ALA A 12 -12.33 -7.37 -12.51
CA ALA A 12 -13.32 -6.43 -12.02
C ALA A 12 -12.72 -5.10 -11.54
N PHE A 13 -11.41 -5.02 -11.27
CA PHE A 13 -10.74 -3.79 -10.90
C PHE A 13 -10.39 -2.97 -12.14
N LYS A 14 -10.94 -1.76 -12.24
CA LYS A 14 -10.66 -0.82 -13.33
C LYS A 14 -9.59 0.19 -12.91
N PRO A 15 -8.56 0.46 -13.72
CA PRO A 15 -7.54 1.45 -13.40
C PRO A 15 -8.17 2.85 -13.36
N LEU A 16 -7.79 3.66 -12.38
CA LEU A 16 -8.23 5.04 -12.21
C LEU A 16 -7.11 6.04 -12.47
N LEU A 17 -5.96 5.82 -11.84
CA LEU A 17 -4.83 6.73 -11.86
C LEU A 17 -3.55 5.91 -11.72
N ARG A 18 -2.51 6.34 -12.44
CA ARG A 18 -1.17 5.79 -12.34
C ARG A 18 -0.18 6.94 -12.23
N PHE A 19 0.79 6.83 -11.34
CA PHE A 19 2.00 7.62 -11.42
C PHE A 19 3.21 6.69 -11.53
N GLU A 20 4.23 7.20 -12.21
CA GLU A 20 5.53 6.57 -12.33
C GLU A 20 6.59 7.67 -12.20
N MET A 21 7.63 7.42 -11.41
CA MET A 21 8.77 8.32 -11.28
C MET A 21 10.06 7.55 -11.00
N ASP A 22 11.18 8.19 -11.29
CA ASP A 22 12.51 7.67 -10.95
C ASP A 22 12.69 7.55 -9.43
N MET A 23 13.31 6.46 -8.97
CA MET A 23 13.51 6.21 -7.55
C MET A 23 14.43 7.23 -6.89
N ALA A 24 15.50 7.67 -7.55
CA ALA A 24 16.40 8.67 -6.97
C ALA A 24 15.68 10.01 -6.77
N THR A 25 14.79 10.38 -7.69
CA THR A 25 13.90 11.55 -7.57
C THR A 25 12.90 11.37 -6.42
N PHE A 26 12.26 10.21 -6.31
CA PHE A 26 11.32 9.95 -5.22
C PHE A 26 12.01 10.05 -3.85
N LEU A 27 13.18 9.41 -3.71
CA LEU A 27 13.96 9.37 -2.48
C LEU A 27 14.68 10.69 -2.14
N SER A 28 14.69 11.68 -3.03
CA SER A 28 15.41 12.94 -2.77
C SER A 28 14.72 13.83 -1.74
N ASP A 29 13.41 13.68 -1.57
CA ASP A 29 12.62 14.46 -0.61
C ASP A 29 11.51 13.60 0.01
N TRP A 30 11.54 13.47 1.33
CA TRP A 30 10.52 12.77 2.10
C TRP A 30 9.12 13.36 1.87
N GLN A 31 9.03 14.65 1.59
CA GLN A 31 7.76 15.34 1.35
C GLN A 31 7.01 14.80 0.11
N HIS A 32 7.69 14.09 -0.80
CA HIS A 32 7.02 13.44 -1.93
C HIS A 32 5.95 12.43 -1.48
N CYS A 33 6.12 11.76 -0.33
CA CYS A 33 5.11 10.83 0.21
C CYS A 33 3.78 11.54 0.47
N ASP A 34 3.84 12.68 1.18
CA ASP A 34 2.66 13.50 1.52
C ASP A 34 2.03 14.16 0.29
N GLN A 35 2.86 14.73 -0.58
CA GLN A 35 2.38 15.42 -1.79
C GLN A 35 1.70 14.47 -2.77
N LEU A 36 2.31 13.31 -3.05
CA LEU A 36 1.75 12.32 -3.97
C LEU A 36 0.48 11.70 -3.39
N SER A 37 0.49 11.33 -2.11
CA SER A 37 -0.67 10.72 -1.47
C SER A 37 -1.87 11.67 -1.45
N THR A 38 -1.65 12.94 -1.10
CA THR A 38 -2.69 13.99 -1.11
C THR A 38 -3.22 14.24 -2.52
N PHE A 39 -2.33 14.42 -3.50
CA PHE A 39 -2.73 14.65 -4.89
C PHE A 39 -3.59 13.50 -5.44
N MET A 40 -3.12 12.25 -5.27
CA MET A 40 -3.83 11.08 -5.77
C MET A 40 -5.19 10.90 -5.09
N ALA A 41 -5.27 11.13 -3.77
CA ALA A 41 -6.52 11.07 -3.02
C ALA A 41 -7.56 12.04 -3.57
N GLN A 42 -7.18 13.30 -3.80
CA GLN A 42 -8.07 14.31 -4.36
C GLN A 42 -8.59 13.92 -5.75
N MET A 43 -7.70 13.37 -6.60
CA MET A 43 -8.06 12.98 -7.97
C MET A 43 -9.09 11.85 -8.02
N ILE A 44 -9.01 10.87 -7.11
CA ILE A 44 -9.88 9.67 -7.17
C ILE A 44 -11.13 9.76 -6.29
N SER A 45 -11.23 10.74 -5.39
CA SER A 45 -12.31 10.77 -4.38
C SER A 45 -13.58 11.48 -4.84
N HIS A 46 -13.54 12.27 -5.91
CA HIS A 46 -14.62 13.17 -6.34
C HIS A 46 -15.98 12.48 -6.61
N ASN A 47 -15.97 11.19 -6.93
CA ASN A 47 -17.16 10.39 -7.26
C ASN A 47 -17.52 9.37 -6.17
N ARG A 48 -16.98 9.53 -4.96
CA ARG A 48 -17.30 8.72 -3.78
C ARG A 48 -18.50 9.30 -3.02
N ALA A 49 -19.18 8.47 -2.22
CA ALA A 49 -20.37 8.90 -1.47
C ALA A 49 -20.05 10.00 -0.43
N ASP A 50 -18.88 9.90 0.21
CA ASP A 50 -18.30 10.94 1.06
C ASP A 50 -16.86 11.23 0.60
N PRO A 51 -16.69 12.16 -0.36
CA PRO A 51 -15.38 12.46 -0.97
C PRO A 51 -14.34 12.95 0.04
N ILE A 52 -14.76 13.69 1.07
CA ILE A 52 -13.83 14.26 2.06
C ILE A 52 -13.29 13.15 2.94
N ARG A 53 -14.19 12.33 3.52
CA ARG A 53 -13.80 11.17 4.32
C ARG A 53 -12.94 10.21 3.52
N HIS A 54 -13.37 9.89 2.29
CA HIS A 54 -12.62 9.00 1.43
C HIS A 54 -11.21 9.55 1.13
N SER A 55 -11.10 10.84 0.77
CA SER A 55 -9.81 11.46 0.50
C SER A 55 -8.88 11.39 1.71
N ASN A 56 -9.39 11.66 2.91
CA ASN A 56 -8.58 11.63 4.14
C ASN A 56 -8.06 10.22 4.45
N PHE A 57 -8.92 9.19 4.37
CA PHE A 57 -8.48 7.82 4.61
C PHE A 57 -7.55 7.30 3.53
N PHE A 58 -7.84 7.61 2.26
CA PHE A 58 -6.99 7.18 1.16
C PHE A 58 -5.62 7.86 1.20
N SER A 59 -5.55 9.17 1.46
CA SER A 59 -4.27 9.88 1.54
C SER A 59 -3.42 9.35 2.69
N PHE A 60 -4.01 9.07 3.85
CA PHE A 60 -3.30 8.43 4.97
C PHE A 60 -2.73 7.06 4.55
N ALA A 61 -3.59 6.16 4.06
CA ALA A 61 -3.18 4.81 3.70
C ALA A 61 -2.13 4.79 2.59
N LEU A 62 -2.24 5.68 1.60
CA LEU A 62 -1.27 5.81 0.52
C LEU A 62 0.04 6.44 1.00
N ASN A 63 0.00 7.45 1.89
CA ASN A 63 1.20 8.03 2.48
C ASN A 63 2.02 6.95 3.18
N GLU A 64 1.38 6.17 4.05
CA GLU A 64 1.99 5.04 4.75
C GLU A 64 2.65 4.04 3.79
N LEU A 65 1.99 3.68 2.68
CA LEU A 65 2.58 2.82 1.66
C LEU A 65 3.79 3.44 0.94
N LEU A 66 3.70 4.74 0.62
CA LEU A 66 4.82 5.47 0.02
C LEU A 66 6.01 5.55 0.99
N GLU A 67 5.77 5.77 2.29
CA GLU A 67 6.81 5.75 3.31
C GLU A 67 7.51 4.38 3.40
N VAL A 68 6.76 3.29 3.26
CA VAL A 68 7.35 1.93 3.21
C VAL A 68 8.34 1.84 2.05
N SER A 69 7.95 2.31 0.86
CA SER A 69 8.83 2.34 -0.31
C SER A 69 10.00 3.32 -0.15
N PHE A 70 9.82 4.44 0.54
CA PHE A 70 10.88 5.42 0.79
C PHE A 70 11.95 4.84 1.72
N ARG A 71 11.53 4.21 2.82
CA ARG A 71 12.45 3.63 3.83
C ARG A 71 13.14 2.35 3.35
N GLY A 72 12.60 1.66 2.35
CA GLY A 72 13.13 0.37 1.88
C GLY A 72 13.57 0.32 0.42
N GLY A 73 13.36 1.40 -0.32
CA GLY A 73 13.69 1.50 -1.72
C GLY A 73 15.19 1.62 -1.98
N SER A 74 15.58 1.28 -3.20
CA SER A 74 16.90 1.56 -3.76
C SER A 74 16.81 2.76 -4.72
N PRO A 75 17.81 3.66 -4.80
CA PRO A 75 17.77 4.80 -5.74
C PRO A 75 17.81 4.39 -7.22
N GLN A 76 18.07 3.12 -7.55
CA GLN A 76 17.99 2.64 -8.94
C GLN A 76 16.57 2.26 -9.35
N GLY A 77 16.22 2.51 -10.61
CA GLY A 77 14.95 2.09 -11.21
C GLY A 77 13.82 3.08 -10.94
N SER A 78 12.58 2.60 -10.91
CA SER A 78 11.38 3.43 -10.76
C SER A 78 10.46 2.94 -9.65
N ILE A 79 9.67 3.88 -9.14
CA ILE A 79 8.48 3.62 -8.34
C ILE A 79 7.26 3.79 -9.25
N ASP A 80 6.36 2.83 -9.17
CA ASP A 80 5.11 2.78 -9.92
C ASP A 80 3.96 2.60 -8.94
N CYS A 81 2.98 3.50 -8.96
CA CYS A 81 1.76 3.30 -8.20
C CYS A 81 0.57 3.38 -9.14
N THR A 82 -0.19 2.30 -9.21
CA THR A 82 -1.46 2.27 -9.93
C THR A 82 -2.60 2.04 -8.95
N VAL A 83 -3.59 2.92 -9.01
CA VAL A 83 -4.84 2.80 -8.26
C VAL A 83 -5.91 2.23 -9.17
N TYR A 84 -6.57 1.18 -8.70
CA TYR A 84 -7.72 0.58 -9.32
C TYR A 84 -8.93 0.70 -8.41
N ARG A 85 -10.12 0.51 -8.98
CA ARG A 85 -11.36 0.50 -8.24
C ARG A 85 -12.29 -0.60 -8.70
N ARG A 86 -12.98 -1.19 -7.72
CA ARG A 86 -14.13 -2.07 -7.91
C ARG A 86 -15.16 -1.76 -6.83
N ASP A 87 -16.28 -1.18 -7.22
CA ASP A 87 -17.35 -0.77 -6.30
C ASP A 87 -16.80 0.08 -5.14
N ALA A 88 -17.04 -0.34 -3.89
CA ALA A 88 -16.60 0.30 -2.65
C ALA A 88 -15.11 0.06 -2.28
N MET A 89 -14.36 -0.65 -3.13
CA MET A 89 -12.98 -1.07 -2.85
C MET A 89 -11.98 -0.38 -3.77
N GLU A 90 -10.95 0.20 -3.15
CA GLU A 90 -9.74 0.69 -3.80
C GLU A 90 -8.70 -0.42 -3.81
N ARG A 91 -7.91 -0.50 -4.88
CA ARG A 91 -6.69 -1.31 -4.89
C ARG A 91 -5.52 -0.43 -5.26
N VAL A 92 -4.56 -0.35 -4.35
CA VAL A 92 -3.26 0.28 -4.61
C VAL A 92 -2.28 -0.82 -4.99
N ARG A 93 -1.65 -0.71 -6.15
CA ARG A 93 -0.50 -1.52 -6.54
C ARG A 93 0.72 -0.62 -6.58
N LEU A 94 1.59 -0.76 -5.59
CA LEU A 94 2.82 0.02 -5.44
C LEU A 94 4.03 -0.87 -5.73
N SER A 95 4.64 -0.69 -6.90
CA SER A 95 5.89 -1.35 -7.29
C SER A 95 7.08 -0.43 -7.05
N PHE A 96 8.17 -0.94 -6.51
CA PHE A 96 9.41 -0.17 -6.37
C PHE A 96 10.62 -1.09 -6.39
N THR A 97 11.79 -0.55 -6.73
CA THR A 97 13.06 -1.27 -6.63
C THR A 97 13.50 -1.32 -5.16
N CYS A 98 13.89 -2.49 -4.68
CA CYS A 98 14.48 -2.64 -3.35
C CYS A 98 15.68 -3.60 -3.38
N PRO A 99 16.61 -3.50 -2.42
CA PRO A 99 17.67 -4.48 -2.26
C PRO A 99 17.12 -5.90 -2.11
N ALA A 100 17.81 -6.90 -2.67
CA ALA A 100 17.31 -8.28 -2.74
C ALA A 100 17.08 -8.88 -1.34
N GLU A 101 17.91 -8.50 -0.37
CA GLU A 101 17.81 -8.91 1.03
C GLU A 101 16.52 -8.44 1.71
N GLN A 102 15.86 -7.40 1.20
CA GLN A 102 14.60 -6.92 1.77
C GLN A 102 13.38 -7.71 1.29
N ARG A 103 13.50 -8.55 0.27
CA ARG A 103 12.35 -9.34 -0.23
C ARG A 103 11.76 -10.26 0.82
N GLU A 104 12.63 -11.01 1.50
CA GLU A 104 12.17 -11.95 2.52
C GLU A 104 11.52 -11.20 3.69
N PHE A 105 12.06 -10.03 4.06
CA PHE A 105 11.42 -9.13 5.02
C PHE A 105 9.99 -8.76 4.59
N TYR A 106 9.76 -8.32 3.35
CA TYR A 106 8.41 -7.97 2.89
C TYR A 106 7.48 -9.19 2.80
N ARG A 107 8.00 -10.34 2.41
CA ARG A 107 7.24 -11.60 2.37
C ARG A 107 6.75 -11.98 3.76
N GLU A 108 7.64 -11.95 4.74
CA GLU A 108 7.30 -12.20 6.14
C GLU A 108 6.31 -11.16 6.67
N ALA A 109 6.59 -9.87 6.48
CA ALA A 109 5.75 -8.78 6.96
C ALA A 109 4.32 -8.89 6.41
N VAL A 110 4.16 -9.10 5.09
CA VAL A 110 2.85 -9.32 4.47
C VAL A 110 2.20 -10.60 4.98
N SER A 111 2.94 -11.69 5.18
CA SER A 111 2.38 -12.91 5.76
C SER A 111 1.85 -12.71 7.18
N ARG A 112 2.51 -11.89 7.99
CA ARG A 112 2.14 -11.65 9.39
C ARG A 112 0.84 -10.84 9.52
N THR A 113 0.50 -10.01 8.55
CA THR A 113 -0.78 -9.27 8.53
C THR A 113 -2.03 -10.19 8.54
N ARG A 114 -1.86 -11.46 8.15
CA ARG A 114 -2.95 -12.45 8.08
C ARG A 114 -2.96 -13.43 9.26
N GLN A 115 -2.00 -13.32 10.18
CA GLN A 115 -1.88 -14.24 11.30
C GLN A 115 -2.80 -13.80 12.45
N LYS A 116 -3.24 -14.77 13.28
CA LYS A 116 -4.18 -14.52 14.38
C LYS A 116 -3.65 -13.55 15.45
N ASP A 117 -2.34 -13.44 15.55
CA ASP A 117 -1.61 -12.60 16.49
C ASP A 117 -1.15 -11.26 15.88
N ALA A 118 -1.63 -10.88 14.68
CA ALA A 118 -1.32 -9.60 14.04
C ALA A 118 -1.58 -8.40 14.96
N LEU A 119 -2.73 -8.38 15.65
CA LEU A 119 -3.06 -7.31 16.61
C LEU A 119 -2.09 -7.24 17.78
N ALA A 120 -1.73 -8.39 18.36
CA ALA A 120 -0.77 -8.43 19.47
C ALA A 120 0.61 -7.94 19.04
N ARG A 121 1.04 -8.28 17.81
CA ARG A 121 2.30 -7.76 17.24
C ARG A 121 2.25 -6.26 16.99
N TYR A 122 1.16 -5.76 16.42
CA TYR A 122 0.96 -4.33 16.21
C TYR A 122 1.04 -3.54 17.52
N LEU A 123 0.27 -3.96 18.54
CA LEU A 123 0.29 -3.34 19.87
C LEU A 123 1.67 -3.39 20.53
N GLY A 124 2.36 -4.53 20.41
CA GLY A 124 3.72 -4.68 20.91
C GLY A 124 4.72 -3.75 20.21
N ALA A 125 4.57 -3.56 18.89
CA ALA A 125 5.49 -2.74 18.11
C ALA A 125 5.29 -1.24 18.33
N ILE A 126 4.05 -0.75 18.46
CA ILE A 126 3.78 0.67 18.77
C ILE A 126 4.12 1.05 20.22
N SER A 127 4.21 0.07 21.12
CA SER A 127 4.59 0.29 22.53
C SER A 127 6.10 0.44 22.73
N MET A 128 6.89 0.05 21.73
CA MET A 128 8.34 0.22 21.73
C MET A 128 8.62 1.57 21.07
N ASP A 129 9.15 2.56 21.80
CA ASP A 129 9.50 3.93 21.34
C ASP A 129 10.59 3.93 20.24
N GLN A 130 10.31 3.31 19.10
CA GLN A 130 11.16 3.23 17.93
C GLN A 130 10.39 3.76 16.73
N THR A 131 11.11 4.37 15.79
CA THR A 131 10.54 4.85 14.53
C THR A 131 9.73 3.73 13.88
N PRO A 132 8.49 3.97 13.41
CA PRO A 132 7.63 2.92 12.89
C PRO A 132 8.38 2.09 11.85
N ASN A 133 8.60 0.82 12.18
CA ASN A 133 9.20 -0.13 11.26
C ASN A 133 8.19 -0.38 10.13
N ARG A 134 8.68 -0.61 8.90
CA ARG A 134 7.84 -0.90 7.72
C ARG A 134 6.82 -2.02 7.99
N GLU A 135 7.15 -3.00 8.83
CA GLU A 135 6.21 -4.04 9.26
C GLU A 135 5.01 -3.47 10.04
N VAL A 136 5.24 -2.50 10.92
CA VAL A 136 4.20 -1.83 11.72
C VAL A 136 3.21 -1.13 10.81
N VAL A 137 3.71 -0.45 9.77
CA VAL A 137 2.87 0.21 8.78
C VAL A 137 1.96 -0.79 8.05
N LEU A 138 2.50 -1.94 7.62
CA LEU A 138 1.70 -2.98 6.97
C LEU A 138 0.66 -3.61 7.91
N LEU A 139 1.00 -3.75 9.19
CA LEU A 139 0.06 -4.21 10.22
C LEU A 139 -1.04 -3.17 10.50
N ASP A 140 -0.68 -1.89 10.57
CA ASP A 140 -1.60 -0.76 10.77
C ASP A 140 -2.66 -0.74 9.68
N LEU A 141 -2.26 -0.82 8.41
CA LEU A 141 -3.19 -0.91 7.27
C LEU A 141 -4.11 -2.14 7.39
N ALA A 142 -3.57 -3.31 7.76
CA ALA A 142 -4.38 -4.51 7.89
C ALA A 142 -5.42 -4.41 9.02
N ILE A 143 -5.07 -3.77 10.14
CA ILE A 143 -5.89 -3.73 11.35
C ILE A 143 -6.86 -2.55 11.34
N ASN A 144 -6.36 -1.34 11.09
CA ASN A 144 -7.12 -0.10 11.21
C ASN A 144 -7.86 0.28 9.92
N PHE A 145 -7.49 -0.30 8.78
CA PHE A 145 -8.18 -0.08 7.51
C PHE A 145 -8.87 -1.35 6.97
N ASP A 146 -8.84 -2.47 7.70
CA ASP A 146 -9.29 -3.79 7.23
C ASP A 146 -8.69 -4.15 5.85
N ALA A 147 -7.46 -3.69 5.61
CA ALA A 147 -6.82 -3.81 4.31
C ALA A 147 -6.38 -5.25 4.03
N ARG A 148 -6.48 -5.68 2.77
CA ARG A 148 -5.93 -6.97 2.33
C ARG A 148 -4.65 -6.76 1.55
N LEU A 149 -3.53 -7.17 2.15
CA LEU A 149 -2.21 -7.01 1.57
C LEU A 149 -1.76 -8.28 0.85
N ARG A 150 -1.12 -8.11 -0.30
CA ARG A 150 -0.43 -9.15 -1.09
C ARG A 150 0.92 -8.60 -1.55
N LEU A 151 1.88 -9.51 -1.71
CA LEU A 151 3.18 -9.21 -2.31
C LEU A 151 3.25 -9.88 -3.68
N GLU A 152 3.66 -9.12 -4.68
CA GLU A 152 4.04 -9.60 -6.00
C GLU A 152 5.54 -9.35 -6.21
N GLU A 153 6.21 -10.22 -6.96
CA GLU A 153 7.63 -10.09 -7.29
C GLU A 153 7.79 -10.00 -8.82
N PRO A 154 7.49 -8.83 -9.43
CA PRO A 154 7.39 -8.70 -10.88
C PRO A 154 8.76 -8.78 -11.59
N ALA A 155 9.86 -8.53 -10.88
CA ALA A 155 11.21 -8.57 -11.42
C ALA A 155 12.27 -8.90 -10.34
N PRO A 156 13.47 -9.39 -10.72
CA PRO A 156 14.54 -9.77 -9.79
C PRO A 156 15.13 -8.65 -8.93
N ALA A 157 14.76 -7.38 -9.12
CA ALA A 157 15.16 -6.23 -8.30
C ALA A 157 13.97 -5.41 -7.76
N SER A 158 12.74 -5.90 -7.94
CA SER A 158 11.53 -5.14 -7.59
C SER A 158 10.51 -6.01 -6.85
N ILE A 159 9.71 -5.36 -6.02
CA ILE A 159 8.51 -5.92 -5.43
C ILE A 159 7.32 -5.02 -5.76
N ALA A 160 6.12 -5.57 -5.67
CA ALA A 160 4.87 -4.84 -5.70
C ALA A 160 4.02 -5.18 -4.47
N LEU A 161 3.73 -4.17 -3.66
CA LEU A 161 2.73 -4.25 -2.59
C LEU A 161 1.36 -3.99 -3.21
N VAL A 162 0.45 -4.95 -3.10
CA VAL A 162 -0.93 -4.83 -3.57
C VAL A 162 -1.85 -4.80 -2.36
N VAL A 163 -2.55 -3.68 -2.18
CA VAL A 163 -3.35 -3.40 -0.99
C VAL A 163 -4.77 -3.07 -1.42
N ASP A 164 -5.72 -3.91 -1.02
CA ASP A 164 -7.14 -3.66 -1.20
C ASP A 164 -7.68 -2.94 0.04
N LEU A 165 -8.27 -1.76 -0.16
CA LEU A 165 -8.75 -0.84 0.87
C LEU A 165 -10.28 -0.66 0.79
N PRO A 166 -11.06 -1.17 1.76
CA PRO A 166 -12.52 -1.01 1.80
C PRO A 166 -12.92 0.36 2.38
N LEU A 167 -12.70 1.43 1.62
CA LEU A 167 -12.84 2.80 2.13
C LEU A 167 -14.28 3.33 2.13
N GLU A 168 -15.18 2.76 1.33
CA GLU A 168 -16.61 3.07 1.40
C GLU A 168 -17.32 2.11 2.36
N GLY A 169 -17.50 2.55 3.60
CA GLY A 169 -18.17 1.81 4.66
C GLY A 169 -17.76 2.27 6.05
N SER A 170 -18.28 1.61 7.08
CA SER A 170 -17.79 1.78 8.44
C SER A 170 -16.43 1.08 8.57
N ILE A 171 -15.36 1.85 8.47
CA ILE A 171 -14.05 1.45 8.98
C ILE A 171 -14.25 1.21 10.49
N ARG A 172 -13.89 0.02 10.98
CA ARG A 172 -14.13 -0.41 12.36
C ARG A 172 -13.07 0.11 13.31
#